data_AF-A0A7X5WWK3-F1
#
_entry.id   AF-A0A7X5WWK3-F1
#
_cell.length_a   1.000
_cell.length_b   1.000
_cell.length_c   1.000
_cell.angle_alpha   90.00
_cell.angle_beta   90.00
_cell.angle_gamma   90.00
#
_symmetry.space_group_name_H-M   'P 1'
#
loop_
_entity.id
_entity.type
_entity.pdbx_description
1 polymer ?
#
loop_
_entity_poly.entity_id
_entity_poly.type
_entity_poly.pdbx_seq_one_letter_code
_entity_poly.pdbx_strand_id
1 'polypeptide(L)'
;MADPPVDVSVSRDATPSVLAVVVAHHPGEWFDETLESLVTQDYRRLEVLVVDAAGDPALVPRVHAHLPGASVLDAADTEGFSAAADAVLDTDVDPAFLLICHDDVALAPDAVRLLVTEALRSNAGIAGPKLVEWDAPDRLQHVGYVVDRFAAKDDVVEPGELDQEQYDAVADVTAVPSACVLVRTGLFRTLHGFDPQMTFRGEDVDLCWRAQLAGARVLVVPDARVRHREQLPDRTGVDDVRRTRARHQLRTVAITASRPELVLTLPLAFLLTLGEAFVALVTGRIGQVADVLGAWSWNGRRLAQIRRRRRELRSITRARHADLRALQETGSVRINALVRGQIGREGFGRAGQGLASAARTGTVRIAAIGWTLVALFVLFGSRKLLGSGVPAVGDFVAFPGSPGDLWSEWWSGWRDRDLGAPGAGPGGLAITALVGWVLGGAVGLTRTLWVLAPLAVGLVGAWRMLAVTGSRRAQLGSLAAYLIIPLPWAAVATASIPGLYGYAAAPWVLSGLLHVQAASPHRRPHGPWRTLGRGGAGLGIAIGLTVAFAPT
;
A
#
# COMPACT_ATOMS: atom_id res chain seq x y z
N MET A 1 22.99 -71.07 -8.09
CA MET A 1 23.00 -69.86 -8.92
C MET A 1 22.82 -68.70 -7.96
N ALA A 2 23.93 -68.11 -7.51
CA ALA A 2 23.91 -66.98 -6.57
C ALA A 2 23.71 -65.70 -7.39
N ASP A 3 22.78 -64.85 -6.98
CA ASP A 3 22.57 -63.54 -7.60
C ASP A 3 23.87 -62.71 -7.51
N PRO A 4 24.24 -61.98 -8.58
CA PRO A 4 25.39 -61.09 -8.53
C PRO A 4 25.06 -59.89 -7.61
N PRO A 5 26.05 -59.34 -6.91
CA PRO A 5 25.83 -58.15 -6.10
C PRO A 5 25.51 -56.97 -7.01
N VAL A 6 24.41 -56.28 -6.71
CA VAL A 6 24.07 -54.99 -7.34
C VAL A 6 25.17 -54.00 -6.98
N ASP A 7 25.97 -53.63 -7.98
CA ASP A 7 26.95 -52.56 -7.89
C ASP A 7 26.21 -51.23 -7.78
N VAL A 8 25.88 -50.81 -6.56
CA VAL A 8 25.36 -49.47 -6.29
C VAL A 8 26.56 -48.54 -6.21
N SER A 9 27.19 -48.28 -7.35
CA SER A 9 28.05 -47.12 -7.52
C SER A 9 27.17 -45.87 -7.46
N VAL A 10 26.80 -45.42 -6.25
CA VAL A 10 26.19 -44.11 -6.04
C VAL A 10 27.17 -43.08 -6.59
N SER A 11 26.83 -42.49 -7.73
CA SER A 11 27.60 -41.40 -8.33
C SER A 11 27.84 -40.32 -7.30
N ARG A 12 29.10 -40.05 -6.97
CA ARG A 12 29.52 -39.08 -5.94
C ARG A 12 29.26 -37.60 -6.29
N ASP A 13 28.56 -37.31 -7.40
CA ASP A 13 28.14 -35.96 -7.81
C ASP A 13 26.63 -35.71 -7.57
N ALA A 14 26.15 -36.06 -6.38
CA ALA A 14 24.73 -35.94 -5.99
C ALA A 14 24.30 -34.52 -5.58
N THR A 15 25.16 -33.51 -5.70
CA THR A 15 24.88 -32.14 -5.27
C THR A 15 23.97 -31.43 -6.30
N PRO A 16 22.81 -30.87 -5.92
CA PRO A 16 21.88 -30.25 -6.87
C PRO A 16 22.48 -29.03 -7.58
N SER A 17 22.11 -28.74 -8.84
CA SER A 17 22.46 -27.45 -9.45
C SER A 17 21.66 -26.30 -8.84
N VAL A 18 22.33 -25.17 -8.67
CA VAL A 18 21.73 -23.88 -8.31
C VAL A 18 22.07 -22.89 -9.41
N LEU A 19 21.07 -22.17 -9.90
CA LEU A 19 21.27 -20.98 -10.72
C LEU A 19 20.93 -19.75 -9.89
N ALA A 20 21.93 -18.91 -9.61
CA ALA A 20 21.71 -17.59 -9.05
C ALA A 20 21.20 -16.65 -10.13
N VAL A 21 19.98 -16.13 -9.95
CA VAL A 21 19.34 -15.16 -10.84
C VAL A 21 19.41 -13.80 -10.15
N VAL A 22 20.36 -12.96 -10.56
CA VAL A 22 20.62 -11.65 -9.97
C VAL A 22 19.96 -10.58 -10.83
N VAL A 23 18.93 -9.90 -10.33
CA VAL A 23 18.25 -8.85 -11.08
C VAL A 23 18.91 -7.50 -10.81
N ALA A 24 19.54 -6.95 -11.85
CA ALA A 24 20.24 -5.67 -11.80
C ALA A 24 19.40 -4.54 -12.40
N HIS A 25 19.24 -3.44 -11.66
CA HIS A 25 18.48 -2.27 -12.13
C HIS A 25 19.22 -0.96 -11.79
N HIS A 26 20.12 -0.51 -12.67
CA HIS A 26 21.07 0.58 -12.39
C HIS A 26 21.90 0.34 -11.11
N PRO A 27 22.65 -0.78 -11.02
CA PRO A 27 23.47 -1.12 -9.86
C PRO A 27 24.56 -0.07 -9.57
N GLY A 28 24.69 0.35 -8.31
CA GLY A 28 25.75 1.25 -7.86
C GLY A 28 27.08 0.53 -7.61
N GLU A 29 27.98 1.16 -6.84
CA GLU A 29 29.31 0.63 -6.52
C GLU A 29 29.27 -0.68 -5.72
N TRP A 30 28.25 -0.89 -4.89
CA TRP A 30 28.09 -2.11 -4.08
C TRP A 30 27.91 -3.39 -4.91
N PHE A 31 27.55 -3.28 -6.19
CA PHE A 31 27.30 -4.46 -7.02
C PHE A 31 28.56 -5.28 -7.26
N ASP A 32 29.75 -4.68 -7.23
CA ASP A 32 31.01 -5.44 -7.32
C ASP A 32 31.15 -6.39 -6.12
N GLU A 33 30.79 -5.92 -4.92
CA GLU A 33 30.76 -6.75 -3.71
C GLU A 33 29.66 -7.83 -3.76
N THR A 34 28.51 -7.53 -4.37
CA THR A 34 27.48 -8.54 -4.69
C THR A 34 28.05 -9.65 -5.59
N LEU A 35 28.73 -9.29 -6.68
CA LEU A 35 29.33 -10.25 -7.62
C LEU A 35 30.46 -11.06 -6.95
N GLU A 36 31.34 -10.41 -6.19
CA GLU A 36 32.40 -11.08 -5.42
C GLU A 36 31.83 -12.07 -4.39
N SER A 37 30.71 -11.74 -3.77
CA SER A 37 30.04 -12.65 -2.83
C SER A 37 29.55 -13.94 -3.49
N LEU A 38 29.21 -13.90 -4.78
CA LEU A 38 28.83 -15.08 -5.56
C LEU A 38 30.05 -15.91 -5.99
N VAL A 39 31.18 -15.25 -6.29
CA VAL A 39 32.46 -15.92 -6.60
C VAL A 39 32.97 -16.72 -5.41
N THR A 40 32.81 -16.18 -4.20
CA THR A 40 33.37 -16.76 -2.96
C THR A 40 32.54 -17.90 -2.37
N GLN A 41 31.43 -18.29 -3.01
CA GLN A 41 30.58 -19.37 -2.53
C GLN A 41 31.31 -20.72 -2.53
N ASP A 42 31.16 -21.50 -1.46
CA ASP A 42 31.73 -22.84 -1.32
C ASP A 42 30.91 -23.94 -2.04
N TYR A 43 29.87 -23.53 -2.78
CA TYR A 43 28.96 -24.42 -3.48
C TYR A 43 29.37 -24.68 -4.93
N ARG A 44 29.86 -25.90 -5.21
CA ARG A 44 30.48 -26.26 -6.50
C ARG A 44 29.59 -26.11 -7.74
N ARG A 45 28.29 -26.39 -7.62
CA ARG A 45 27.34 -26.38 -8.75
C ARG A 45 26.47 -25.13 -8.76
N LEU A 46 27.14 -23.99 -8.66
CA LEU A 46 26.53 -22.66 -8.74
C LEU A 46 26.83 -22.06 -10.10
N GLU A 47 25.78 -21.80 -10.87
CA GLU A 47 25.83 -20.98 -12.07
C GLU A 47 25.22 -19.61 -11.76
N VAL A 48 25.64 -18.57 -12.48
CA VAL A 48 25.14 -17.21 -12.27
C VAL A 48 24.57 -16.66 -13.58
N LEU A 49 23.33 -16.20 -13.50
CA LEU A 49 22.61 -15.45 -14.51
C LEU A 49 22.33 -14.06 -13.96
N VAL A 50 22.90 -13.03 -14.56
CA VAL A 50 22.57 -11.64 -14.26
C VAL A 50 21.50 -11.19 -15.24
N VAL A 51 20.39 -10.65 -14.73
CA VAL A 51 19.31 -10.09 -15.55
C VAL A 51 19.42 -8.58 -15.54
N ASP A 52 19.63 -7.99 -16.71
CA ASP A 52 19.64 -6.55 -16.91
C ASP A 52 18.23 -6.01 -17.05
N ALA A 53 17.67 -5.44 -15.97
CA ALA A 53 16.34 -4.83 -15.98
C ALA A 53 16.34 -3.36 -16.40
N ALA A 54 17.50 -2.78 -16.71
CA ALA A 54 17.65 -1.36 -16.99
C ALA A 54 18.28 -1.05 -18.37
N GLY A 55 18.79 -2.06 -19.06
CA GLY A 55 19.47 -1.93 -20.35
C GLY A 55 20.78 -1.16 -20.23
N ASP A 56 21.56 -1.42 -19.18
CA ASP A 56 22.82 -0.73 -18.90
C ASP A 56 23.97 -1.35 -19.74
N PRO A 57 24.50 -0.62 -20.76
CA PRO A 57 25.56 -1.14 -21.60
C PRO A 57 26.86 -1.47 -20.84
N ALA A 58 27.07 -0.89 -19.65
CA ALA A 58 28.24 -1.14 -18.83
C ALA A 58 28.10 -2.39 -17.94
N LEU A 59 26.92 -3.00 -17.86
CA LEU A 59 26.67 -4.14 -16.99
C LEU A 59 27.42 -5.40 -17.43
N VAL A 60 27.39 -5.74 -18.74
CA VAL A 60 28.02 -6.96 -19.25
C VAL A 60 29.53 -6.99 -18.98
N PRO A 61 30.32 -5.95 -19.34
CA PRO A 61 31.74 -5.93 -19.03
C PRO A 61 32.03 -6.01 -17.53
N ARG A 62 31.20 -5.35 -16.71
CA ARG A 62 31.33 -5.35 -15.25
C ARG A 62 31.11 -6.75 -14.66
N VAL A 63 30.07 -7.45 -15.11
CA VAL A 63 29.80 -8.83 -14.70
C VAL A 63 30.94 -9.76 -15.09
N HIS A 64 31.41 -9.70 -16.34
CA HIS A 64 32.49 -10.59 -16.82
C HIS A 64 33.85 -10.31 -16.20
N ALA A 65 34.08 -9.13 -15.64
CA ALA A 65 35.30 -8.83 -14.88
C ALA A 65 35.40 -9.65 -13.58
N HIS A 66 34.28 -9.93 -12.92
CA HIS A 66 34.22 -10.71 -11.68
C HIS A 66 33.82 -12.18 -11.91
N LEU A 67 32.90 -12.43 -12.83
CA LEU A 67 32.34 -13.73 -13.16
C LEU A 67 32.44 -14.00 -14.68
N PRO A 68 33.59 -14.41 -15.21
CA PRO A 68 33.79 -14.64 -16.65
C PRO A 68 32.85 -15.69 -17.26
N GLY A 69 32.34 -16.62 -16.46
CA GLY A 69 31.40 -17.66 -16.87
C GLY A 69 29.92 -17.31 -16.70
N ALA A 70 29.59 -16.13 -16.18
CA ALA A 70 28.20 -15.73 -15.98
C ALA A 70 27.52 -15.37 -17.29
N SER A 71 26.25 -15.75 -17.39
CA SER A 71 25.36 -15.29 -18.46
C SER A 71 24.70 -13.98 -18.07
N VAL A 72 24.47 -13.11 -19.06
CA VAL A 72 23.71 -11.87 -18.88
C VAL A 72 22.51 -11.91 -19.81
N LEU A 73 21.32 -11.72 -19.25
CA LEU A 73 20.06 -11.68 -19.99
C LEU A 73 19.51 -10.27 -19.99
N ASP A 74 19.19 -9.75 -21.18
CA ASP A 74 18.52 -8.46 -21.32
C ASP A 74 17.02 -8.61 -21.04
N ALA A 75 16.53 -7.85 -20.07
CA ALA A 75 15.13 -7.74 -19.69
C ALA A 75 14.70 -6.27 -19.52
N ALA A 76 15.34 -5.33 -20.23
CA ALA A 76 15.07 -3.90 -20.13
C ALA A 76 13.64 -3.51 -20.52
N ASP A 77 12.96 -4.34 -21.32
CA ASP A 77 11.56 -4.15 -21.73
C ASP A 77 10.56 -4.58 -20.65
N THR A 78 11.01 -5.15 -19.53
CA THR A 78 10.15 -5.63 -18.45
C THR A 78 9.90 -4.56 -17.38
N GLU A 79 8.69 -4.55 -16.81
CA GLU A 79 8.34 -3.60 -15.75
C GLU A 79 8.55 -4.22 -14.36
N GLY A 80 9.65 -3.82 -13.71
CA GLY A 80 9.92 -4.10 -12.30
C GLY A 80 10.57 -5.46 -12.02
N PHE A 81 10.91 -5.67 -10.74
CA PHE A 81 11.73 -6.81 -10.30
C PHE A 81 11.11 -8.17 -10.64
N SER A 82 9.81 -8.35 -10.38
CA SER A 82 9.11 -9.61 -10.60
C SER A 82 9.19 -10.07 -12.06
N ALA A 83 8.93 -9.16 -13.01
CA ALA A 83 8.93 -9.49 -14.43
C ALA A 83 10.35 -9.78 -14.94
N ALA A 84 11.36 -9.03 -14.47
CA ALA A 84 12.75 -9.30 -14.80
C ALA A 84 13.23 -10.64 -14.22
N ALA A 85 12.91 -10.94 -12.96
CA ALA A 85 13.26 -12.23 -12.34
C ALA A 85 12.61 -13.41 -13.08
N ASP A 86 11.36 -13.25 -13.53
CA ASP A 86 10.61 -14.27 -14.26
C ASP A 86 11.19 -14.56 -15.66
N ALA A 87 12.05 -13.70 -16.22
CA ALA A 87 12.67 -13.91 -17.52
C ALA A 87 13.52 -15.20 -17.58
N VAL A 88 13.97 -15.71 -16.43
CA VAL A 88 14.63 -17.03 -16.34
C VAL A 88 13.72 -18.17 -16.79
N LEU A 89 12.39 -18.02 -16.68
CA LEU A 89 11.43 -19.04 -17.11
C LEU A 89 11.38 -19.24 -18.62
N ASP A 90 11.84 -18.25 -19.39
CA ASP A 90 11.90 -18.28 -20.86
C ASP A 90 13.23 -18.83 -21.37
N THR A 91 14.12 -19.27 -20.47
CA THR A 91 15.42 -19.86 -20.81
C THR A 91 15.37 -21.40 -20.74
N ASP A 92 16.27 -22.06 -21.47
CA ASP A 92 16.36 -23.53 -21.51
C ASP A 92 17.08 -24.16 -20.30
N VAL A 93 17.51 -23.34 -19.33
CA VAL A 93 18.23 -23.84 -18.15
C VAL A 93 17.25 -24.55 -17.20
N ASP A 94 17.64 -25.72 -16.68
CA ASP A 94 16.83 -26.49 -15.72
C ASP A 94 17.64 -26.88 -14.47
N PRO A 95 18.05 -25.89 -13.65
CA PRO A 95 18.72 -26.17 -12.40
C PRO A 95 17.75 -26.82 -11.41
N ALA A 96 18.25 -27.51 -10.38
CA ALA A 96 17.38 -28.06 -9.33
C ALA A 96 16.74 -26.95 -8.48
N PHE A 97 17.50 -25.87 -8.24
CA PHE A 97 17.05 -24.68 -7.53
C PHE A 97 17.39 -23.39 -8.29
N LEU A 98 16.53 -22.39 -8.12
CA LEU A 98 16.81 -21.00 -8.45
C LEU A 98 17.11 -20.25 -7.15
N LEU A 99 18.18 -19.46 -7.15
CA LEU A 99 18.49 -18.52 -6.08
C LEU A 99 18.25 -17.10 -6.62
N ILE A 100 17.10 -16.53 -6.31
CA ILE A 100 16.70 -15.21 -6.82
C ILE A 100 17.27 -14.16 -5.88
N CYS A 101 18.04 -13.22 -6.42
CA CYS A 101 18.74 -12.17 -5.68
C CYS A 101 18.46 -10.79 -6.27
N HIS A 102 18.39 -9.79 -5.40
CA HIS A 102 18.57 -8.40 -5.80
C HIS A 102 20.04 -8.12 -6.16
N ASP A 103 20.33 -6.95 -6.73
CA ASP A 103 21.69 -6.49 -7.00
C ASP A 103 22.38 -5.83 -5.81
N ASP A 104 21.70 -5.68 -4.68
CA ASP A 104 22.18 -5.06 -3.44
C ASP A 104 22.24 -6.04 -2.25
N VAL A 105 22.58 -7.31 -2.54
CA VAL A 105 22.85 -8.36 -1.55
C VAL A 105 24.27 -8.93 -1.65
N ALA A 106 24.90 -9.19 -0.50
CA ALA A 106 26.20 -9.86 -0.43
C ALA A 106 26.11 -11.10 0.46
N LEU A 107 26.28 -12.26 -0.13
CA LEU A 107 26.12 -13.56 0.53
C LEU A 107 27.37 -13.95 1.32
N ALA A 108 27.20 -14.56 2.49
CA ALA A 108 28.30 -15.23 3.18
C ALA A 108 28.81 -16.42 2.34
N PRO A 109 30.11 -16.80 2.43
CA PRO A 109 30.70 -17.85 1.58
C PRO A 109 30.01 -19.22 1.62
N ASP A 110 29.29 -19.54 2.69
CA ASP A 110 28.57 -20.79 2.90
C ASP A 110 27.05 -20.70 2.70
N ALA A 111 26.53 -19.51 2.39
CA ALA A 111 25.10 -19.23 2.37
C ALA A 111 24.34 -20.16 1.41
N VAL A 112 24.84 -20.35 0.17
CA VAL A 112 24.18 -21.21 -0.82
C VAL A 112 24.15 -22.67 -0.37
N ARG A 113 25.27 -23.18 0.16
CA ARG A 113 25.34 -24.55 0.68
C ARG A 113 24.37 -24.75 1.84
N LEU A 114 24.31 -23.82 2.79
CA LEU A 114 23.41 -23.90 3.93
C LEU A 114 21.93 -23.87 3.51
N LEU A 115 21.56 -22.95 2.61
CA LEU A 115 20.20 -22.86 2.07
C LEU A 115 19.78 -24.15 1.36
N VAL A 116 20.62 -24.69 0.49
CA VAL A 116 20.31 -25.94 -0.24
C VAL A 116 20.24 -27.13 0.71
N THR A 117 21.19 -27.23 1.65
CA THR A 117 21.23 -28.33 2.62
C THR A 117 19.95 -28.35 3.44
N GLU A 118 19.51 -27.19 3.93
CA GLU A 118 18.29 -27.09 4.73
C GLU A 118 17.03 -27.32 3.88
N ALA A 119 16.99 -26.79 2.65
CA ALA A 119 15.86 -27.00 1.75
C ALA A 119 15.64 -28.49 1.41
N LEU A 120 16.72 -29.27 1.33
CA LEU A 120 16.66 -30.73 1.18
C LEU A 120 16.26 -31.41 2.49
N ARG A 121 16.91 -31.07 3.61
CA ARG A 121 16.67 -31.67 4.94
C ARG A 121 15.22 -31.51 5.40
N SER A 122 14.68 -30.32 5.24
CA SER A 122 13.31 -29.97 5.66
C SER A 122 12.26 -30.15 4.55
N ASN A 123 12.68 -30.62 3.36
CA ASN A 123 11.84 -30.71 2.17
C ASN A 123 11.08 -29.40 1.88
N ALA A 124 11.78 -28.27 2.00
CA ALA A 124 11.20 -26.96 1.70
C ALA A 124 11.14 -26.71 0.20
N GLY A 125 10.08 -26.02 -0.21
CA GLY A 125 9.96 -25.51 -1.58
C GLY A 125 10.62 -24.14 -1.73
N ILE A 126 10.62 -23.34 -0.65
CA ILE A 126 11.25 -22.03 -0.56
C ILE A 126 12.04 -21.94 0.74
N ALA A 127 13.27 -21.43 0.66
CA ALA A 127 14.14 -21.14 1.79
C ALA A 127 14.73 -19.72 1.66
N GLY A 128 14.65 -18.93 2.73
CA GLY A 128 15.27 -17.60 2.80
C GLY A 128 16.36 -17.54 3.87
N PRO A 129 17.43 -16.74 3.68
CA PRO A 129 18.49 -16.55 4.67
C PRO A 129 18.07 -15.57 5.79
N LYS A 130 18.92 -15.46 6.81
CA LYS A 130 18.96 -14.29 7.71
C LYS A 130 19.57 -13.11 6.97
N LEU A 131 18.84 -12.00 6.88
CA LEU A 131 19.34 -10.74 6.33
C LEU A 131 19.84 -9.83 7.45
N VAL A 132 21.02 -9.23 7.23
CA VAL A 132 21.66 -8.28 8.14
C VAL A 132 21.98 -6.97 7.41
N GLU A 133 22.15 -5.88 8.17
CA GLU A 133 22.47 -4.57 7.58
C GLU A 133 23.81 -4.60 6.83
N TRP A 134 23.89 -3.95 5.67
CA TRP A 134 25.08 -3.97 4.80
C TRP A 134 26.38 -3.53 5.48
N ASP A 135 26.33 -2.39 6.19
CA ASP A 135 27.48 -1.75 6.83
C ASP A 135 27.65 -2.19 8.30
N ALA A 136 26.68 -2.91 8.86
CA ALA A 136 26.63 -3.33 10.26
C ALA A 136 26.08 -4.77 10.35
N PRO A 137 26.89 -5.78 9.99
CA PRO A 137 26.44 -7.18 9.91
C PRO A 137 26.08 -7.80 11.27
N ASP A 138 26.39 -7.11 12.37
CA ASP A 138 25.93 -7.42 13.72
C ASP A 138 24.48 -6.98 13.98
N ARG A 139 23.84 -6.30 13.03
CA ARG A 139 22.45 -5.87 13.12
C ARG A 139 21.56 -6.65 12.19
N LEU A 140 20.52 -7.21 12.78
CA LEU A 140 19.50 -7.96 12.04
C LEU A 140 18.64 -6.99 11.23
N GLN A 141 18.35 -7.40 9.99
CA GLN A 141 17.42 -6.71 9.13
C GLN A 141 16.12 -7.50 8.96
N HIS A 142 16.23 -8.78 8.57
CA HIS A 142 15.07 -9.65 8.33
C HIS A 142 15.39 -11.11 8.68
N VAL A 143 14.51 -11.79 9.42
CA VAL A 143 14.59 -13.26 9.67
C VAL A 143 13.28 -13.94 9.27
N GLY A 144 12.82 -13.61 8.07
CA GLY A 144 11.49 -13.96 7.58
C GLY A 144 10.41 -12.99 8.10
N TYR A 145 9.23 -13.10 7.52
CA TYR A 145 8.11 -12.22 7.84
C TYR A 145 7.00 -12.95 8.57
N VAL A 146 6.35 -12.17 9.43
CA VAL A 146 5.02 -12.47 9.95
C VAL A 146 4.01 -11.68 9.12
N VAL A 147 3.00 -12.36 8.58
CA VAL A 147 2.01 -11.75 7.69
C VAL A 147 0.59 -11.96 8.22
N ASP A 148 -0.19 -10.89 8.27
CA ASP A 148 -1.61 -10.96 8.62
C ASP A 148 -2.50 -11.42 7.44
N ARG A 149 -3.78 -11.67 7.72
CA ARG A 149 -4.78 -12.08 6.71
C ARG A 149 -5.04 -11.05 5.61
N PHE A 150 -4.54 -9.82 5.74
CA PHE A 150 -4.66 -8.74 4.76
C PHE A 150 -3.39 -8.61 3.90
N ALA A 151 -2.49 -9.60 3.97
CA ALA A 151 -1.18 -9.58 3.33
C ALA A 151 -0.29 -8.42 3.82
N ALA A 152 -0.58 -7.84 4.99
CA ALA A 152 0.33 -6.92 5.64
C ALA A 152 1.38 -7.73 6.39
N LYS A 153 2.64 -7.53 5.98
CA LYS A 153 3.81 -8.11 6.61
C LYS A 153 4.40 -7.16 7.65
N ASP A 154 4.90 -7.74 8.73
CA ASP A 154 5.81 -7.16 9.71
C ASP A 154 7.06 -8.05 9.78
N ASP A 155 8.14 -7.49 10.30
CA ASP A 155 9.31 -8.31 10.62
C ASP A 155 9.20 -8.92 12.02
N VAL A 156 9.88 -10.04 12.22
CA VAL A 156 10.11 -10.59 13.57
C VAL A 156 11.13 -9.71 14.31
N VAL A 157 12.05 -9.10 13.57
CA VAL A 157 13.15 -8.30 14.06
C VAL A 157 12.74 -6.85 14.32
N GLU A 158 13.18 -6.27 15.43
CA GLU A 158 13.05 -4.84 15.68
C GLU A 158 14.14 -4.02 14.95
N PRO A 159 13.83 -2.82 14.43
CA PRO A 159 14.83 -2.02 13.73
C PRO A 159 16.06 -1.69 14.59
N GLY A 160 17.25 -2.09 14.11
CA GLY A 160 18.53 -1.92 14.80
C GLY A 160 18.77 -2.92 15.92
N GLU A 161 17.98 -4.00 15.99
CA GLU A 161 18.21 -5.13 16.87
C GLU A 161 19.55 -5.81 16.53
N LEU A 162 20.33 -6.10 17.56
CA LEU A 162 21.62 -6.78 17.42
C LEU A 162 21.41 -8.29 17.26
N ASP A 163 22.23 -8.94 16.43
CA ASP A 163 22.28 -10.39 16.31
C ASP A 163 23.02 -10.98 17.52
N GLN A 164 22.24 -11.52 18.45
CA GLN A 164 22.68 -12.24 19.65
C GLN A 164 22.31 -13.72 19.54
N GLU A 165 22.19 -14.24 18.31
CA GLU A 165 21.80 -15.63 18.02
C GLU A 165 20.36 -15.98 18.44
N GLN A 166 19.53 -14.96 18.72
CA GLN A 166 18.17 -15.13 19.23
C GLN A 166 17.19 -15.71 18.20
N TYR A 167 17.55 -15.69 16.91
CA TYR A 167 16.74 -16.23 15.81
C TYR A 167 17.50 -17.29 15.00
N ASP A 168 18.39 -18.07 15.63
CA ASP A 168 19.25 -19.04 14.92
C ASP A 168 18.59 -20.41 14.67
N ALA A 169 17.31 -20.54 15.04
CA ALA A 169 16.53 -21.75 14.78
C ALA A 169 15.88 -21.71 13.39
N VAL A 170 16.08 -22.76 12.60
CA VAL A 170 15.32 -23.00 11.37
C VAL A 170 13.83 -23.09 11.72
N ALA A 171 13.01 -22.27 11.06
CA ALA A 171 11.57 -22.18 11.34
C ALA A 171 10.75 -22.04 10.06
N ASP A 172 9.53 -22.59 10.08
CA ASP A 172 8.53 -22.28 9.05
C ASP A 172 8.04 -20.83 9.24
N VAL A 173 7.99 -20.08 8.14
CA VAL A 173 7.58 -18.66 8.16
C VAL A 173 6.51 -18.40 7.11
N THR A 174 5.74 -17.33 7.29
CA THR A 174 4.67 -17.00 6.33
C THR A 174 5.20 -16.46 5.00
N ALA A 175 6.35 -15.78 5.02
CA ALA A 175 7.06 -15.35 3.83
C ALA A 175 8.53 -15.08 4.16
N VAL A 176 9.38 -15.08 3.13
CA VAL A 176 10.79 -14.65 3.21
C VAL A 176 11.03 -13.51 2.22
N PRO A 177 11.95 -12.56 2.50
CA PRO A 177 12.27 -11.47 1.59
C PRO A 177 12.72 -11.95 0.21
N SER A 178 12.23 -11.28 -0.84
CA SER A 178 12.66 -11.47 -2.24
C SER A 178 14.10 -11.02 -2.51
N ALA A 179 14.73 -10.31 -1.57
CA ALA A 179 16.10 -9.85 -1.66
C ALA A 179 17.10 -11.00 -1.91
N CYS A 180 16.87 -12.15 -1.26
CA CYS A 180 17.60 -13.39 -1.53
C CYS A 180 16.70 -14.56 -1.15
N VAL A 181 16.28 -15.36 -2.14
CA VAL A 181 15.36 -16.48 -1.91
C VAL A 181 15.74 -17.69 -2.77
N LEU A 182 15.93 -18.84 -2.11
CA LEU A 182 16.12 -20.12 -2.77
C LEU A 182 14.75 -20.78 -3.00
N VAL A 183 14.45 -21.14 -4.24
CA VAL A 183 13.20 -21.81 -4.63
C VAL A 183 13.48 -23.02 -5.50
N ARG A 184 12.75 -24.12 -5.31
CA ARG A 184 12.80 -25.27 -6.23
C ARG A 184 12.33 -24.85 -7.62
N THR A 185 13.12 -25.12 -8.64
CA THR A 185 12.81 -24.69 -10.03
C THR A 185 11.45 -25.21 -10.50
N GLY A 186 11.16 -26.49 -10.25
CA GLY A 186 9.87 -27.09 -10.59
C GLY A 186 8.68 -26.42 -9.87
N LEU A 187 8.86 -25.97 -8.62
CA LEU A 187 7.84 -25.21 -7.89
C LEU A 187 7.67 -23.82 -8.51
N PHE A 188 8.75 -23.09 -8.75
CA PHE A 188 8.70 -21.75 -9.36
C PHE A 188 7.99 -21.77 -10.72
N ARG A 189 8.28 -22.77 -11.56
CA ARG A 189 7.59 -23.02 -12.83
C ARG A 189 6.11 -23.36 -12.65
N THR A 190 5.79 -24.25 -11.70
CA THR A 190 4.39 -24.62 -11.38
C THR A 190 3.59 -23.41 -10.91
N LEU A 191 4.24 -22.49 -10.21
CA LEU A 191 3.64 -21.25 -9.72
C LEU A 191 3.53 -20.17 -10.81
N HIS A 192 4.12 -20.39 -11.99
CA HIS A 192 4.27 -19.40 -13.06
C HIS A 192 4.93 -18.11 -12.55
N GLY A 193 6.04 -18.28 -11.83
CA GLY A 193 6.87 -17.20 -11.33
C GLY A 193 6.20 -16.28 -10.32
N PHE A 194 6.62 -15.01 -10.34
CA PHE A 194 5.98 -13.91 -9.63
C PHE A 194 4.70 -13.45 -10.35
N ASP A 195 3.99 -12.49 -9.73
CA ASP A 195 2.90 -11.80 -10.43
C ASP A 195 3.48 -10.59 -11.19
N PRO A 196 3.38 -10.54 -12.53
CA PRO A 196 3.98 -9.48 -13.34
C PRO A 196 3.33 -8.11 -13.13
N GLN A 197 2.18 -8.05 -12.42
CA GLN A 197 1.59 -6.77 -12.02
C GLN A 197 2.17 -6.23 -10.71
N MET A 198 3.05 -6.98 -10.05
CA MET A 198 3.69 -6.63 -8.80
C MET A 198 5.12 -6.19 -9.08
N THR A 199 5.27 -4.94 -9.49
CA THR A 199 6.54 -4.38 -9.97
C THR A 199 7.59 -4.26 -8.85
N PHE A 200 7.14 -3.94 -7.63
CA PHE A 200 7.98 -3.78 -6.46
C PHE A 200 7.16 -3.90 -5.16
N ARG A 201 7.69 -4.66 -4.19
CA ARG A 201 7.13 -5.02 -2.87
C ARG A 201 5.86 -5.87 -2.89
N GLY A 202 5.86 -6.90 -2.04
CA GLY A 202 4.73 -7.80 -1.82
C GLY A 202 4.80 -9.06 -2.69
N GLU A 203 5.69 -9.09 -3.69
CA GLU A 203 5.96 -10.26 -4.53
C GLU A 203 6.47 -11.45 -3.71
N ASP A 204 7.20 -11.15 -2.63
CA ASP A 204 7.63 -12.13 -1.64
C ASP A 204 6.45 -12.81 -0.94
N VAL A 205 5.51 -12.03 -0.41
CA VAL A 205 4.30 -12.55 0.26
C VAL A 205 3.45 -13.35 -0.72
N ASP A 206 3.23 -12.82 -1.93
CA ASP A 206 2.43 -13.49 -2.95
C ASP A 206 3.04 -14.84 -3.36
N LEU A 207 4.34 -14.89 -3.67
CA LEU A 207 5.04 -16.11 -4.03
C LEU A 207 4.99 -17.15 -2.90
N CYS A 208 5.32 -16.74 -1.67
CA CYS A 208 5.34 -17.63 -0.52
C CYS A 208 3.95 -18.20 -0.21
N TRP A 209 2.91 -17.38 -0.25
CA TRP A 209 1.54 -17.85 0.00
C TRP A 209 1.04 -18.78 -1.10
N ARG A 210 1.33 -18.50 -2.37
CA ARG A 210 0.99 -19.42 -3.46
C ARG A 210 1.74 -20.74 -3.34
N ALA A 211 3.02 -20.71 -2.95
CA ALA A 211 3.81 -21.91 -2.68
C ALA A 211 3.20 -22.75 -1.54
N GLN A 212 2.82 -22.13 -0.44
CA GLN A 212 2.16 -22.82 0.68
C GLN A 212 0.82 -23.43 0.27
N LEU A 213 0.01 -22.72 -0.52
CA LEU A 213 -1.24 -23.26 -1.07
C LEU A 213 -0.99 -24.43 -2.02
N ALA A 214 0.10 -24.42 -2.78
CA ALA A 214 0.56 -25.56 -3.59
C ALA A 214 1.10 -26.74 -2.74
N GLY A 215 1.15 -26.60 -1.41
CA GLY A 215 1.60 -27.63 -0.47
C GLY A 215 3.10 -27.61 -0.18
N ALA A 216 3.82 -26.57 -0.59
CA ALA A 216 5.23 -26.40 -0.28
C ALA A 216 5.45 -25.75 1.09
N ARG A 217 6.55 -26.11 1.76
CA ARG A 217 7.01 -25.40 2.96
C ARG A 217 7.86 -24.20 2.59
N VAL A 218 7.72 -23.13 3.38
CA VAL A 218 8.52 -21.90 3.31
C VAL A 218 9.22 -21.76 4.65
N LEU A 219 10.54 -21.72 4.64
CA LEU A 219 11.33 -21.63 5.86
C LEU A 219 12.39 -20.54 5.80
N VAL A 220 12.82 -20.10 6.97
CA VAL A 220 14.03 -19.30 7.15
C VAL A 220 15.18 -20.21 7.57
N VAL A 221 16.37 -19.96 7.03
CA VAL A 221 17.64 -20.66 7.34
C VAL A 221 18.60 -19.63 7.95
N PRO A 222 18.56 -19.43 9.27
CA PRO A 222 19.29 -18.33 9.90
C PRO A 222 20.81 -18.44 9.84
N ASP A 223 21.32 -19.68 9.75
CA ASP A 223 22.75 -19.95 9.57
C ASP A 223 23.27 -19.37 8.24
N ALA A 224 22.42 -19.33 7.20
CA ALA A 224 22.77 -18.68 5.95
C ALA A 224 22.60 -17.16 6.13
N ARG A 225 23.72 -16.43 6.14
CA ARG A 225 23.73 -14.97 6.33
C ARG A 225 23.93 -14.23 5.01
N VAL A 226 23.16 -13.16 4.83
CA VAL A 226 23.27 -12.28 3.66
C VAL A 226 23.16 -10.83 4.10
N ARG A 227 24.11 -10.00 3.68
CA ARG A 227 24.07 -8.54 3.88
C ARG A 227 23.19 -7.92 2.82
N HIS A 228 22.37 -6.94 3.17
CA HIS A 228 21.45 -6.29 2.23
C HIS A 228 21.35 -4.78 2.49
N ARG A 229 21.35 -3.98 1.40
CA ARG A 229 21.31 -2.49 1.50
C ARG A 229 19.90 -1.93 1.62
N GLU A 230 18.89 -2.62 1.06
CA GLU A 230 17.50 -2.15 0.93
C GLU A 230 17.39 -0.77 0.24
N GLN A 231 18.22 -0.52 -0.78
CA GLN A 231 18.31 0.77 -1.47
C GLN A 231 17.59 0.80 -2.83
N LEU A 232 17.00 -0.33 -3.26
CA LEU A 232 16.20 -0.39 -4.49
C LEU A 232 15.06 0.65 -4.58
N PRO A 233 14.32 1.01 -3.48
CA PRO A 233 13.31 2.07 -3.54
C PRO A 233 13.88 3.45 -3.91
N ASP A 234 15.06 3.80 -3.37
CA ASP A 234 15.69 5.11 -3.57
C ASP A 234 16.16 5.28 -5.03
N ARG A 235 16.46 4.17 -5.71
CA ARG A 235 16.99 4.12 -7.09
C ARG A 235 15.91 4.11 -8.17
N THR A 236 14.79 3.48 -7.88
CA THR A 236 13.71 3.29 -8.87
C THR A 236 12.80 4.51 -9.00
N GLY A 237 12.97 5.53 -8.15
CA GLY A 237 12.14 6.75 -8.18
C GLY A 237 10.64 6.44 -8.02
N VAL A 238 10.30 5.27 -7.48
CA VAL A 238 8.92 4.86 -7.22
C VAL A 238 8.44 5.70 -6.04
N ASP A 239 7.99 6.90 -6.37
CA ASP A 239 7.52 7.98 -5.50
C ASP A 239 6.33 7.58 -4.62
N ASP A 240 5.94 6.30 -4.60
CA ASP A 240 4.79 5.84 -3.85
C ASP A 240 4.86 4.38 -3.43
N VAL A 241 5.90 4.04 -2.65
CA VAL A 241 6.00 2.79 -1.87
C VAL A 241 4.69 2.45 -1.13
N ARG A 242 3.91 3.46 -0.76
CA ARG A 242 2.61 3.31 -0.08
C ARG A 242 1.52 2.84 -1.05
N ARG A 243 1.40 3.47 -2.22
CA ARG A 243 0.46 3.08 -3.27
C ARG A 243 0.70 1.67 -3.77
N THR A 244 1.95 1.29 -4.04
CA THR A 244 2.28 -0.08 -4.49
C THR A 244 1.93 -1.09 -3.42
N ARG A 245 2.29 -0.82 -2.15
CA ARG A 245 1.90 -1.67 -1.01
C ARG A 245 0.40 -1.95 -0.97
N ALA A 246 -0.44 -0.92 -0.94
CA ALA A 246 -1.90 -1.12 -0.82
C ALA A 246 -2.49 -1.90 -2.01
N ARG A 247 -1.98 -1.66 -3.23
CA ARG A 247 -2.39 -2.38 -4.45
C ARG A 247 -2.05 -3.86 -4.36
N HIS A 248 -0.81 -4.15 -3.99
CA HIS A 248 -0.24 -5.49 -4.00
C HIS A 248 -0.82 -6.34 -2.87
N GLN A 249 -0.99 -5.79 -1.66
CA GLN A 249 -1.66 -6.47 -0.54
C GLN A 249 -3.08 -6.93 -0.90
N LEU A 250 -3.90 -6.00 -1.43
CA LEU A 250 -5.27 -6.32 -1.85
C LEU A 250 -5.28 -7.37 -2.97
N ARG A 251 -4.31 -7.30 -3.88
CA ARG A 251 -4.16 -8.26 -4.98
C ARG A 251 -3.82 -9.66 -4.46
N THR A 252 -2.82 -9.78 -3.58
CA THR A 252 -2.42 -11.05 -2.95
C THR A 252 -3.60 -11.69 -2.24
N VAL A 253 -4.36 -10.92 -1.44
CA VAL A 253 -5.58 -11.42 -0.77
C VAL A 253 -6.61 -11.89 -1.79
N ALA A 254 -6.86 -11.12 -2.86
CA ALA A 254 -7.85 -11.47 -3.88
C ALA A 254 -7.49 -12.76 -4.66
N ILE A 255 -6.20 -13.04 -4.84
CA ILE A 255 -5.67 -14.23 -5.50
C ILE A 255 -5.72 -15.45 -4.55
N THR A 256 -5.16 -15.31 -3.36
CA THR A 256 -4.82 -16.44 -2.46
C THR A 256 -5.93 -16.85 -1.49
N ALA A 257 -6.78 -15.93 -1.04
CA ALA A 257 -7.81 -16.26 -0.04
C ALA A 257 -8.90 -17.18 -0.62
N SER A 258 -9.47 -18.08 0.17
CA SER A 258 -10.60 -18.91 -0.25
C SER A 258 -11.84 -18.07 -0.54
N ARG A 259 -12.82 -18.63 -1.27
CA ARG A 259 -14.09 -17.91 -1.54
C ARG A 259 -14.80 -17.45 -0.27
N PRO A 260 -15.00 -18.29 0.78
CA PRO A 260 -15.65 -17.82 2.00
C PRO A 260 -14.82 -16.77 2.74
N GLU A 261 -13.49 -16.87 2.71
CA GLU A 261 -12.62 -15.86 3.32
C GLU A 261 -12.76 -14.51 2.64
N LEU A 262 -12.84 -14.45 1.32
CA LEU A 262 -13.01 -13.18 0.60
C LEU A 262 -14.27 -12.42 1.03
N VAL A 263 -15.36 -13.14 1.34
CA VAL A 263 -16.62 -12.52 1.80
C VAL A 263 -16.44 -11.78 3.12
N LEU A 264 -15.52 -12.21 3.98
CA LEU A 264 -15.23 -11.55 5.26
C LEU A 264 -14.04 -10.58 5.16
N THR A 265 -12.96 -11.01 4.52
CA THR A 265 -11.70 -10.27 4.47
C THR A 265 -11.80 -9.02 3.60
N LEU A 266 -12.52 -9.04 2.46
CA LEU A 266 -12.63 -7.86 1.60
C LEU A 266 -13.42 -6.71 2.25
N PRO A 267 -14.62 -6.93 2.82
CA PRO A 267 -15.30 -5.85 3.55
C PRO A 267 -14.46 -5.30 4.71
N LEU A 268 -13.79 -6.18 5.45
CA LEU A 268 -12.94 -5.74 6.56
C LEU A 268 -11.70 -4.97 6.07
N ALA A 269 -11.04 -5.40 4.99
CA ALA A 269 -9.96 -4.67 4.35
C ALA A 269 -10.41 -3.29 3.84
N PHE A 270 -11.65 -3.21 3.35
CA PHE A 270 -12.26 -1.95 2.93
C PHE A 270 -12.49 -1.03 4.13
N LEU A 271 -13.00 -1.54 5.26
CA LEU A 271 -13.13 -0.77 6.49
C LEU A 271 -11.78 -0.28 7.02
N LEU A 272 -10.74 -1.12 6.98
CA LEU A 272 -9.36 -0.71 7.35
C LEU A 272 -8.82 0.38 6.41
N THR A 273 -9.11 0.26 5.11
CA THR A 273 -8.79 1.28 4.11
C THR A 273 -9.49 2.61 4.42
N LEU A 274 -10.77 2.59 4.77
CA LEU A 274 -11.51 3.78 5.17
C LEU A 274 -10.95 4.40 6.46
N GLY A 275 -10.57 3.57 7.43
CA GLY A 275 -9.91 4.03 8.66
C GLY A 275 -8.56 4.71 8.37
N GLU A 276 -7.73 4.11 7.52
CA GLU A 276 -6.46 4.73 7.12
C GLU A 276 -6.68 6.02 6.32
N ALA A 277 -7.63 6.04 5.38
CA ALA A 277 -8.00 7.22 4.63
C ALA A 277 -8.48 8.34 5.54
N PHE A 278 -9.28 8.02 6.57
CA PHE A 278 -9.72 8.99 7.58
C PHE A 278 -8.54 9.56 8.37
N VAL A 279 -7.63 8.71 8.87
CA VAL A 279 -6.42 9.15 9.58
C VAL A 279 -5.52 9.98 8.67
N ALA A 280 -5.36 9.60 7.41
CA ALA A 280 -4.59 10.35 6.41
C ALA A 280 -5.21 11.72 6.13
N LEU A 281 -6.53 11.78 5.98
CA LEU A 281 -7.29 13.02 5.79
C LEU A 281 -7.12 13.95 6.99
N VAL A 282 -7.34 13.43 8.20
CA VAL A 282 -7.14 14.14 9.47
C VAL A 282 -5.69 14.58 9.64
N THR A 283 -4.70 13.79 9.26
CA THR A 283 -3.29 14.18 9.39
C THR A 283 -2.81 15.12 8.28
N GLY A 284 -3.65 15.40 7.28
CA GLY A 284 -3.39 16.33 6.17
C GLY A 284 -2.78 15.69 4.93
N ARG A 285 -2.60 14.37 4.89
CA ARG A 285 -1.92 13.58 3.85
C ARG A 285 -2.88 13.13 2.75
N ILE A 286 -3.30 14.07 1.90
CA ILE A 286 -4.29 13.78 0.82
C ILE A 286 -3.76 12.78 -0.21
N GLY A 287 -2.46 12.79 -0.50
CA GLY A 287 -1.83 11.79 -1.38
C GLY A 287 -2.15 10.37 -0.90
N GLN A 288 -1.87 10.10 0.38
CA GLN A 288 -2.14 8.81 1.02
C GLN A 288 -3.62 8.38 0.91
N VAL A 289 -4.58 9.30 0.96
CA VAL A 289 -6.01 8.97 0.74
C VAL A 289 -6.24 8.45 -0.68
N ALA A 290 -5.71 9.16 -1.68
CA ALA A 290 -5.82 8.77 -3.08
C ALA A 290 -5.11 7.44 -3.36
N ASP A 291 -4.00 7.15 -2.67
CA ASP A 291 -3.21 5.94 -2.86
C ASP A 291 -3.92 4.70 -2.33
N VAL A 292 -4.45 4.76 -1.10
CA VAL A 292 -5.13 3.62 -0.46
C VAL A 292 -6.50 3.38 -1.11
N LEU A 293 -7.27 4.42 -1.43
CA LEU A 293 -8.53 4.25 -2.17
C LEU A 293 -8.29 3.83 -3.63
N GLY A 294 -7.21 4.34 -4.24
CA GLY A 294 -6.79 3.99 -5.60
C GLY A 294 -6.39 2.53 -5.75
N ALA A 295 -6.00 1.84 -4.66
CA ALA A 295 -5.71 0.42 -4.68
C ALA A 295 -6.93 -0.44 -5.07
N TRP A 296 -8.13 -0.04 -4.64
CA TRP A 296 -9.38 -0.73 -4.94
C TRP A 296 -9.76 -0.58 -6.41
N SER A 297 -9.70 0.64 -6.94
CA SER A 297 -9.99 0.89 -8.36
C SER A 297 -8.96 0.25 -9.29
N TRP A 298 -7.68 0.25 -8.89
CA TRP A 298 -6.60 -0.39 -9.65
C TRP A 298 -6.81 -1.91 -9.77
N ASN A 299 -7.16 -2.58 -8.66
CA ASN A 299 -7.47 -4.01 -8.65
C ASN A 299 -8.81 -4.32 -9.36
N GLY A 300 -9.83 -3.47 -9.18
CA GLY A 300 -11.12 -3.60 -9.85
C GLY A 300 -11.00 -3.58 -11.38
N ARG A 301 -10.16 -2.69 -11.93
CA ARG A 301 -9.83 -2.64 -13.37
C ARG A 301 -9.08 -3.89 -13.87
N ARG A 302 -8.44 -4.64 -12.96
CA ARG A 302 -7.64 -5.86 -13.25
C ARG A 302 -8.31 -7.14 -12.80
N LEU A 303 -9.63 -7.12 -12.57
CA LEU A 303 -10.36 -8.27 -12.03
C LEU A 303 -10.26 -9.52 -12.91
N ALA A 304 -10.19 -9.36 -14.24
CA ALA A 304 -10.01 -10.47 -15.17
C ALA A 304 -8.67 -11.19 -14.95
N GLN A 305 -7.58 -10.44 -14.72
CA GLN A 305 -6.25 -10.99 -14.44
C GLN A 305 -6.23 -11.71 -13.09
N ILE A 306 -6.83 -11.11 -12.05
CA ILE A 306 -6.97 -11.74 -10.73
C ILE A 306 -7.75 -13.05 -10.83
N ARG A 307 -8.86 -13.07 -11.57
CA ARG A 307 -9.66 -14.28 -11.79
C ARG A 307 -8.88 -15.36 -12.53
N ARG A 308 -8.04 -14.99 -13.50
CA ARG A 308 -7.16 -15.92 -14.24
C ARG A 308 -6.12 -16.55 -13.30
N ARG A 309 -5.33 -15.74 -12.60
CA ARG A 309 -4.32 -16.18 -11.61
C ARG A 309 -4.94 -17.06 -10.52
N ARG A 310 -6.16 -16.73 -10.07
CA ARG A 310 -6.90 -17.54 -9.10
C ARG A 310 -7.32 -18.91 -9.64
N ARG A 311 -7.61 -19.04 -10.95
CA ARG A 311 -7.91 -20.35 -11.57
C ARG A 311 -6.66 -21.20 -11.68
N GLU A 312 -5.55 -20.60 -12.11
CA GLU A 312 -4.23 -21.24 -12.18
C GLU A 312 -3.80 -21.74 -10.79
N LEU A 313 -3.91 -20.90 -9.76
CA LEU A 313 -3.59 -21.31 -8.39
C LEU A 313 -4.47 -22.46 -7.90
N ARG A 314 -5.76 -22.46 -8.26
CA ARG A 314 -6.68 -23.53 -7.84
C ARG A 314 -6.35 -24.89 -8.44
N SER A 315 -5.80 -24.97 -9.65
CA SER A 315 -5.44 -26.26 -10.24
C SER A 315 -4.22 -26.90 -9.55
N ILE A 316 -3.39 -26.09 -8.89
CA ILE A 316 -2.19 -26.53 -8.18
C ILE A 316 -2.36 -26.54 -6.66
N THR A 317 -3.46 -26.01 -6.11
CA THR A 317 -3.70 -25.93 -4.67
C THR A 317 -3.85 -27.33 -4.08
N ARG A 318 -2.99 -27.68 -3.13
CA ARG A 318 -2.99 -28.97 -2.40
C ARG A 318 -3.25 -28.78 -0.90
N ALA A 319 -2.81 -27.67 -0.32
CA ALA A 319 -2.99 -27.38 1.10
C ALA A 319 -4.38 -26.81 1.41
N ARG A 320 -4.83 -26.96 2.66
CA ARG A 320 -6.05 -26.29 3.12
C ARG A 320 -5.71 -24.84 3.43
N HIS A 321 -6.61 -23.92 3.11
CA HIS A 321 -6.41 -22.51 3.43
C HIS A 321 -6.34 -22.27 4.94
N ALA A 322 -6.91 -23.16 5.75
CA ALA A 322 -6.78 -23.14 7.20
C ALA A 322 -5.33 -23.36 7.69
N ASP A 323 -4.53 -24.15 6.95
CA ASP A 323 -3.13 -24.41 7.30
C ASP A 323 -2.29 -23.13 7.07
N LEU A 324 -2.53 -22.42 5.95
CA LEU A 324 -1.95 -21.09 5.71
C LEU A 324 -2.36 -20.09 6.81
N ARG A 325 -3.64 -20.07 7.20
CA ARG A 325 -4.11 -19.18 8.27
C ARG A 325 -3.52 -19.48 9.64
N ALA A 326 -3.12 -20.72 9.91
CA ALA A 326 -2.51 -21.09 11.18
C ALA A 326 -1.10 -20.47 11.33
N LEU A 327 -0.43 -20.18 10.21
CA LEU A 327 0.86 -19.48 10.20
C LEU A 327 0.71 -17.95 10.26
N GLN A 328 -0.43 -17.41 9.84
CA GLN A 328 -0.68 -15.97 9.80
C GLN A 328 -0.83 -15.36 11.20
N GLU A 329 -0.41 -14.10 11.35
CA GLU A 329 -0.62 -13.37 12.59
C GLU A 329 -2.11 -13.22 12.90
N THR A 330 -2.47 -13.44 14.17
CA THR A 330 -3.84 -13.19 14.62
C THR A 330 -4.08 -11.69 14.72
N GLY A 331 -5.01 -11.19 13.92
CA GLY A 331 -5.43 -9.79 13.94
C GLY A 331 -4.99 -9.04 12.69
N SER A 332 -4.62 -7.77 12.85
CA SER A 332 -4.03 -6.99 11.78
C SER A 332 -2.73 -6.35 12.24
N VAL A 333 -1.65 -6.65 11.52
CA VAL A 333 -0.33 -6.03 11.67
C VAL A 333 -0.47 -4.50 11.65
N ARG A 334 -1.33 -3.96 10.77
CA ARG A 334 -1.56 -2.52 10.65
C ARG A 334 -2.16 -1.90 11.91
N ILE A 335 -3.10 -2.58 12.56
CA ILE A 335 -3.70 -2.12 13.82
C ILE A 335 -2.68 -2.27 14.95
N ASN A 336 -1.95 -3.38 15.02
CA ASN A 336 -0.92 -3.59 16.02
C ASN A 336 0.16 -2.51 15.92
N ALA A 337 0.61 -2.18 14.72
CA ALA A 337 1.51 -1.06 14.45
C ALA A 337 0.91 0.31 14.84
N LEU A 338 -0.40 0.55 14.66
CA LEU A 338 -1.08 1.76 15.16
C LEU A 338 -1.03 1.85 16.69
N VAL A 339 -1.36 0.75 17.36
CA VAL A 339 -1.40 0.66 18.83
C VAL A 339 0.01 0.83 19.40
N ARG A 340 1.03 0.26 18.74
CA ARG A 340 2.45 0.42 19.08
C ARG A 340 3.02 1.80 18.68
N GLY A 341 2.24 2.67 18.03
CA GLY A 341 2.70 4.00 17.59
C GLY A 341 3.72 3.97 16.44
N GLN A 342 3.78 2.87 15.70
CA GLN A 342 4.71 2.60 14.61
C GLN A 342 4.20 3.07 13.23
N ILE A 343 2.97 3.60 13.12
CA ILE A 343 2.45 4.17 11.85
C ILE A 343 3.28 5.39 11.44
N GLY A 344 4.26 5.11 10.60
CA GLY A 344 5.24 6.05 10.09
C GLY A 344 6.67 5.52 9.99
N ARG A 345 6.96 4.26 10.40
CA ARG A 345 8.32 3.71 10.43
C ARG A 345 8.67 2.65 9.38
N GLU A 346 7.71 2.19 8.57
CA GLU A 346 8.03 1.27 7.47
C GLU A 346 8.35 2.00 6.16
N GLY A 347 9.62 1.91 5.75
CA GLY A 347 10.17 2.39 4.48
C GLY A 347 11.44 3.21 4.68
N PHE A 348 12.60 2.57 4.46
CA PHE A 348 13.96 3.08 4.56
C PHE A 348 14.21 4.45 3.90
N GLY A 349 15.24 5.15 4.38
CA GLY A 349 15.73 6.42 3.81
C GLY A 349 15.36 7.67 4.62
N ARG A 350 16.30 8.63 4.72
CA ARG A 350 16.35 9.83 5.59
C ARG A 350 15.11 10.75 5.65
N ALA A 351 14.01 10.47 4.95
CA ALA A 351 12.77 11.24 4.96
C ALA A 351 11.80 10.90 6.12
N GLY A 352 11.99 9.77 6.83
CA GLY A 352 11.12 9.33 7.93
C GLY A 352 11.41 9.92 9.32
N GLN A 353 12.58 10.56 9.50
CA GLN A 353 13.04 11.03 10.82
C GLN A 353 12.16 12.14 11.42
N GLY A 354 11.44 12.92 10.59
CA GLY A 354 10.55 13.99 11.05
C GLY A 354 9.24 13.52 11.70
N LEU A 355 8.81 12.27 11.47
CA LEU A 355 7.52 11.74 11.96
C LEU A 355 7.69 10.69 13.06
N ALA A 356 8.80 9.96 13.09
CA ALA A 356 9.16 9.07 14.20
C ALA A 356 9.39 9.83 15.52
N SER A 357 9.70 11.13 15.46
CA SER A 357 9.69 12.04 16.62
C SER A 357 8.27 12.50 16.99
N ALA A 358 7.38 12.67 16.00
CA ALA A 358 5.99 13.11 16.21
C ALA A 358 5.06 12.02 16.77
N ALA A 359 5.32 10.74 16.48
CA ALA A 359 4.60 9.61 17.08
C ALA A 359 5.05 9.35 18.53
N ARG A 360 6.34 9.55 18.83
CA ARG A 360 6.90 9.46 20.21
C ARG A 360 6.34 10.51 21.18
N THR A 361 5.74 11.60 20.69
CA THR A 361 5.21 12.69 21.53
C THR A 361 3.74 12.54 21.93
N GLY A 362 3.06 11.42 21.64
CA GLY A 362 1.65 11.21 22.00
C GLY A 362 0.65 12.11 21.24
N THR A 363 1.13 13.05 20.44
CA THR A 363 0.32 14.11 19.84
C THR A 363 -0.57 13.63 18.68
N VAL A 364 -0.19 12.56 17.99
CA VAL A 364 -1.04 11.90 16.96
C VAL A 364 -2.24 11.22 17.62
N ARG A 365 -2.04 10.57 18.77
CA ARG A 365 -3.11 9.95 19.55
C ARG A 365 -4.11 10.99 20.04
N ILE A 366 -3.63 12.14 20.53
CA ILE A 366 -4.49 13.25 20.94
C ILE A 366 -5.28 13.82 19.75
N ALA A 367 -4.64 13.98 18.58
CA ALA A 367 -5.33 14.41 17.36
C ALA A 367 -6.45 13.44 16.94
N ALA A 368 -6.17 12.13 16.97
CA ALA A 368 -7.15 11.10 16.66
C ALA A 368 -8.34 11.13 17.65
N ILE A 369 -8.06 11.18 18.96
CA ILE A 369 -9.09 11.32 20.00
C ILE A 369 -9.92 12.59 19.77
N GLY A 370 -9.29 13.72 19.50
CA GLY A 370 -9.98 14.99 19.24
C GLY A 370 -10.95 14.88 18.06
N TRP A 371 -10.51 14.30 16.94
CA TRP A 371 -11.39 14.07 15.78
C TRP A 371 -12.48 13.03 16.03
N THR A 372 -12.20 11.98 16.82
CA THR A 372 -13.24 11.03 17.25
C THR A 372 -14.30 11.72 18.10
N LEU A 373 -13.90 12.59 19.04
CA LEU A 373 -14.84 13.37 19.86
C LEU A 373 -15.66 14.34 19.01
N VAL A 374 -15.04 15.03 18.05
CA VAL A 374 -15.75 15.90 17.10
C VAL A 374 -16.74 15.09 16.26
N ALA A 375 -16.34 13.93 15.74
CA ALA A 375 -17.22 13.06 14.97
C ALA A 375 -18.41 12.58 15.83
N LEU A 376 -18.16 12.14 17.07
CA LEU A 376 -19.22 11.75 18.00
C LEU A 376 -20.15 12.91 18.33
N PHE A 377 -19.62 14.11 18.56
CA PHE A 377 -20.41 15.31 18.82
C PHE A 377 -21.31 15.67 17.63
N VAL A 378 -20.75 15.69 16.41
CA VAL A 378 -21.50 15.98 15.18
C VAL A 378 -22.55 14.90 14.92
N LEU A 379 -22.21 13.62 15.06
CA LEU A 379 -23.15 12.51 14.87
C LEU A 379 -24.28 12.54 15.90
N PHE A 380 -23.96 12.80 17.18
CA PHE A 380 -24.96 12.90 18.24
C PHE A 380 -25.86 14.13 18.06
N GLY A 381 -25.27 15.30 17.75
CA GLY A 381 -26.01 16.53 17.51
C GLY A 381 -26.90 16.45 16.26
N SER A 382 -26.45 15.75 15.22
CA SER A 382 -27.20 15.53 13.98
C SER A 382 -28.09 14.28 13.99
N ARG A 383 -28.17 13.52 15.09
CA ARG A 383 -28.89 12.24 15.15
C ARG A 383 -30.35 12.31 14.68
N LYS A 384 -31.03 13.43 14.97
CA LYS A 384 -32.41 13.64 14.50
C LYS A 384 -32.43 13.89 13.00
N LEU A 385 -31.52 14.71 12.47
CA LEU A 385 -31.41 14.94 11.02
C LEU A 385 -31.06 13.65 10.25
N LEU A 386 -30.21 12.79 10.84
CA LEU A 386 -29.84 11.49 10.25
C LEU A 386 -30.97 10.47 10.32
N GLY A 387 -31.76 10.46 11.41
CA GLY A 387 -32.83 9.49 11.62
C GLY A 387 -34.17 9.87 10.96
N SER A 388 -34.62 11.11 11.14
CA SER A 388 -35.91 11.60 10.62
C SER A 388 -35.79 12.40 9.33
N GLY A 389 -34.56 12.63 8.84
CA GLY A 389 -34.29 13.51 7.70
C GLY A 389 -34.35 14.99 8.06
N VAL A 390 -33.93 15.82 7.10
CA VAL A 390 -33.96 17.28 7.22
C VAL A 390 -35.40 17.80 7.05
N PRO A 391 -35.92 18.65 7.95
CA PRO A 391 -37.23 19.27 7.76
C PRO A 391 -37.21 20.22 6.55
N ALA A 392 -38.29 20.23 5.76
CA ALA A 392 -38.42 21.12 4.59
C ALA A 392 -38.85 22.53 5.03
N VAL A 393 -37.89 23.33 5.48
CA VAL A 393 -38.08 24.72 5.93
C VAL A 393 -36.98 25.59 5.32
N GLY A 394 -37.28 26.83 4.95
CA GLY A 394 -36.30 27.75 4.37
C GLY A 394 -35.63 27.18 3.12
N ASP A 395 -34.29 27.22 3.06
CA ASP A 395 -33.52 26.68 1.93
C ASP A 395 -33.43 25.14 1.93
N PHE A 396 -33.92 24.45 2.97
CA PHE A 396 -33.89 22.98 3.07
C PHE A 396 -35.05 22.29 2.34
N VAL A 397 -35.55 22.93 1.27
CA VAL A 397 -36.69 22.46 0.47
C VAL A 397 -36.51 20.99 0.09
N ALA A 398 -37.61 20.24 0.17
CA ALA A 398 -37.62 18.83 -0.21
C ALA A 398 -37.30 18.72 -1.71
N PHE A 399 -36.35 17.86 -2.04
CA PHE A 399 -36.11 17.47 -3.43
C PHE A 399 -37.25 16.57 -3.93
N PRO A 400 -37.51 16.55 -5.24
CA PRO A 400 -38.40 15.58 -5.89
C PRO A 400 -38.09 14.12 -5.52
N GLY A 401 -39.07 13.25 -5.75
CA GLY A 401 -39.06 11.86 -5.27
C GLY A 401 -37.92 10.99 -5.83
N SER A 402 -37.36 11.34 -6.99
CA SER A 402 -36.26 10.58 -7.60
C SER A 402 -35.13 11.45 -8.18
N PRO A 403 -33.92 10.89 -8.34
CA PRO A 403 -32.84 11.59 -9.05
C PRO A 403 -33.15 11.85 -10.53
N GLY A 404 -34.04 11.05 -11.14
CA GLY A 404 -34.50 11.28 -12.52
C GLY A 404 -35.31 12.56 -12.64
N ASP A 405 -36.17 12.83 -11.67
CA ASP A 405 -36.99 14.05 -11.62
C ASP A 405 -36.11 15.29 -11.48
N LEU A 406 -35.11 15.23 -10.60
CA LEU A 406 -34.09 16.28 -10.43
C LEU A 406 -33.31 16.56 -11.73
N TRP A 407 -33.00 15.51 -12.50
CA TRP A 407 -32.31 15.64 -13.79
C TRP A 407 -33.22 16.26 -14.85
N SER A 408 -34.49 15.88 -14.89
CA SER A 408 -35.48 16.48 -15.80
C SER A 408 -35.79 17.93 -15.46
N GLU A 409 -35.85 18.28 -14.16
CA GLU A 409 -36.09 19.65 -13.69
C GLU A 409 -34.85 20.54 -13.90
N TRP A 410 -33.65 19.98 -13.83
CA TRP A 410 -32.45 20.70 -14.24
C TRP A 410 -32.45 21.03 -15.74
N TRP A 411 -32.99 20.12 -16.57
CA TRP A 411 -33.05 20.32 -18.02
C TRP A 411 -34.30 21.07 -18.50
N SER A 412 -35.32 21.22 -17.65
CA SER A 412 -36.53 21.94 -18.01
C SER A 412 -36.27 23.45 -18.06
N GLY A 413 -36.90 24.12 -19.02
CA GLY A 413 -36.96 25.59 -19.05
C GLY A 413 -38.02 26.17 -18.11
N TRP A 414 -38.70 25.32 -17.33
CA TRP A 414 -39.81 25.65 -16.46
C TRP A 414 -39.50 25.20 -15.04
N ARG A 415 -39.74 26.07 -14.04
CA ARG A 415 -39.54 25.77 -12.62
C ARG A 415 -40.89 25.64 -11.91
N ASP A 416 -41.09 24.55 -11.18
CA ASP A 416 -42.33 24.28 -10.44
C ASP A 416 -42.39 24.89 -9.02
N ARG A 417 -41.60 25.95 -8.76
CA ARG A 417 -41.67 26.71 -7.49
C ARG A 417 -42.76 27.78 -7.55
N ASP A 418 -43.52 27.90 -6.47
CA ASP A 418 -44.65 28.83 -6.29
C ASP A 418 -45.76 28.68 -7.36
N LEU A 419 -45.88 29.64 -8.29
CA LEU A 419 -46.87 29.63 -9.37
C LEU A 419 -46.30 29.17 -10.72
N GLY A 420 -45.02 28.81 -10.75
CA GLY A 420 -44.31 28.42 -11.96
C GLY A 420 -43.72 29.61 -12.71
N ALA A 421 -42.45 29.48 -13.12
CA ALA A 421 -41.77 30.52 -13.89
C ALA A 421 -40.80 29.92 -14.92
N PRO A 422 -40.64 30.55 -16.10
CA PRO A 422 -39.61 30.17 -17.05
C PRO A 422 -38.23 30.57 -16.50
N GLY A 423 -37.26 29.66 -16.52
CA GLY A 423 -35.90 29.93 -16.06
C GLY A 423 -35.00 28.69 -16.09
N ALA A 424 -33.69 28.90 -16.17
CA ALA A 424 -32.71 27.82 -16.12
C ALA A 424 -32.72 27.13 -14.74
N GLY A 425 -32.64 25.81 -14.71
CA GLY A 425 -32.54 25.03 -13.47
C GLY A 425 -31.28 25.38 -12.68
N PRO A 426 -31.34 25.47 -11.33
CA PRO A 426 -30.15 25.63 -10.51
C PRO A 426 -29.12 24.54 -10.81
N GLY A 427 -27.86 24.92 -11.03
CA GLY A 427 -26.79 23.96 -11.35
C GLY A 427 -26.59 22.88 -10.28
N GLY A 428 -27.03 23.14 -9.04
CA GLY A 428 -27.00 22.18 -7.94
C GLY A 428 -27.92 20.97 -8.13
N LEU A 429 -28.98 21.07 -8.94
CA LEU A 429 -29.93 19.96 -9.18
C LEU A 429 -29.27 18.80 -9.93
N ALA A 430 -28.46 19.09 -10.96
CA ALA A 430 -27.71 18.06 -11.70
C ALA A 430 -26.70 17.32 -10.79
N ILE A 431 -25.98 18.06 -9.94
CA ILE A 431 -25.03 17.45 -8.99
C ILE A 431 -25.78 16.60 -7.97
N THR A 432 -26.93 17.08 -7.48
CA THR A 432 -27.80 16.34 -6.55
C THR A 432 -28.35 15.06 -7.17
N ALA A 433 -28.75 15.09 -8.45
CA ALA A 433 -29.18 13.91 -9.19
C ALA A 433 -28.06 12.85 -9.31
N LEU A 434 -26.85 13.28 -9.68
CA LEU A 434 -25.68 12.40 -9.77
C LEU A 434 -25.35 11.73 -8.43
N VAL A 435 -25.33 12.51 -7.33
CA VAL A 435 -25.11 11.97 -5.97
C VAL A 435 -26.25 11.02 -5.58
N GLY A 436 -27.49 11.37 -5.93
CA GLY A 436 -28.67 10.52 -5.72
C GLY A 436 -28.54 9.15 -6.40
N TRP A 437 -28.06 9.08 -7.64
CA TRP A 437 -27.80 7.80 -8.32
C TRP A 437 -26.70 6.97 -7.65
N VAL A 438 -25.62 7.62 -7.20
CA VAL A 438 -24.55 6.94 -6.46
C VAL A 438 -25.06 6.35 -5.14
N LEU A 439 -25.99 7.02 -4.48
CA LEU A 439 -26.63 6.56 -3.24
C LEU A 439 -27.85 5.64 -3.48
N GLY A 440 -28.00 5.08 -4.68
CA GLY A 440 -29.06 4.11 -4.98
C GLY A 440 -30.47 4.71 -5.00
N GLY A 441 -30.60 6.00 -5.30
CA GLY A 441 -31.88 6.71 -5.39
C GLY A 441 -32.34 7.39 -4.09
N ALA A 442 -31.53 7.37 -3.02
CA ALA A 442 -31.88 7.95 -1.72
C ALA A 442 -31.74 9.48 -1.70
N VAL A 443 -32.62 10.20 -2.41
CA VAL A 443 -32.57 11.67 -2.52
C VAL A 443 -32.68 12.39 -1.16
N GLY A 444 -33.42 11.82 -0.21
CA GLY A 444 -33.49 12.33 1.17
C GLY A 444 -32.16 12.24 1.92
N LEU A 445 -31.35 11.21 1.67
CA LEU A 445 -30.00 11.08 2.21
C LEU A 445 -29.07 12.11 1.56
N THR A 446 -29.18 12.30 0.24
CA THR A 446 -28.45 13.35 -0.49
C THR A 446 -28.68 14.73 0.14
N ARG A 447 -29.94 15.10 0.42
CA ARG A 447 -30.26 16.35 1.11
C ARG A 447 -29.63 16.46 2.50
N THR A 448 -29.63 15.37 3.25
CA THR A 448 -29.01 15.32 4.58
C THR A 448 -27.49 15.52 4.50
N LEU A 449 -26.84 14.98 3.46
CA LEU A 449 -25.42 15.21 3.19
C LEU A 449 -25.13 16.66 2.80
N TRP A 450 -25.97 17.32 1.99
CA TRP A 450 -25.81 18.74 1.64
C TRP A 450 -25.88 19.66 2.88
N VAL A 451 -26.62 19.27 3.92
CA VAL A 451 -26.70 20.05 5.18
C VAL A 451 -25.54 19.73 6.12
N LEU A 452 -25.14 18.46 6.25
CA LEU A 452 -24.14 18.04 7.23
C LEU A 452 -22.69 18.09 6.73
N ALA A 453 -22.45 17.88 5.43
CA ALA A 453 -21.10 17.90 4.86
C ALA A 453 -20.38 19.26 5.04
N PRO A 454 -21.05 20.43 4.88
CA PRO A 454 -20.44 21.74 5.14
C PRO A 454 -19.83 21.87 6.55
N LEU A 455 -20.47 21.27 7.56
CA LEU A 455 -19.97 21.27 8.94
C LEU A 455 -18.60 20.59 9.02
N ALA A 456 -18.48 19.40 8.41
CA ALA A 456 -17.23 18.65 8.37
C ALA A 456 -16.16 19.36 7.53
N VAL A 457 -16.53 19.90 6.36
CA VAL A 457 -15.61 20.61 5.46
C VAL A 457 -14.99 21.84 6.12
N GLY A 458 -15.80 22.62 6.86
CA GLY A 458 -15.29 23.76 7.63
C GLY A 458 -14.31 23.34 8.72
N LEU A 459 -14.64 22.33 9.51
CA LEU A 459 -13.78 21.80 10.57
C LEU A 459 -12.44 21.27 10.02
N VAL A 460 -12.47 20.54 8.90
CA VAL A 460 -11.27 20.04 8.22
C VAL A 460 -10.43 21.21 7.69
N GLY A 461 -11.08 22.23 7.12
CA GLY A 461 -10.40 23.44 6.67
C GLY A 461 -9.66 24.15 7.80
N ALA A 462 -10.33 24.37 8.94
CA ALA A 462 -9.74 25.03 10.11
C ALA A 462 -8.54 24.25 10.65
N TRP A 463 -8.69 22.94 10.82
CA TRP A 463 -7.58 22.05 11.22
C TRP A 463 -6.38 22.12 10.27
N ARG A 464 -6.63 22.14 8.95
CA ARG A 464 -5.59 22.21 7.92
C ARG A 464 -4.91 23.56 7.86
N MET A 465 -5.64 24.65 8.13
CA MET A 465 -5.10 26.00 8.10
C MET A 465 -3.87 26.13 9.01
N LEU A 466 -3.89 25.51 10.20
CA LEU A 466 -2.75 25.50 11.12
C LEU A 466 -1.82 24.28 10.97
N ALA A 467 -2.05 23.39 10.00
CA ALA A 467 -1.13 22.27 9.73
C ALA A 467 0.28 22.73 9.35
N VAL A 468 0.37 23.90 8.70
CA VAL A 468 1.63 24.56 8.33
C VAL A 468 2.54 24.84 9.53
N THR A 469 1.97 25.07 10.71
CA THR A 469 2.74 25.39 11.93
C THR A 469 3.55 24.20 12.46
N GLY A 470 3.26 22.98 11.98
CA GLY A 470 3.80 21.74 12.54
C GLY A 470 3.26 21.39 13.94
N SER A 471 2.53 22.30 14.60
CA SER A 471 2.02 22.11 15.96
C SER A 471 0.62 21.52 15.96
N ARG A 472 0.50 20.25 16.35
CA ARG A 472 -0.80 19.58 16.52
C ARG A 472 -1.68 20.23 17.60
N ARG A 473 -1.08 20.85 18.63
CA ARG A 473 -1.82 21.60 19.65
C ARG A 473 -2.50 22.83 19.05
N ALA A 474 -1.81 23.53 18.16
CA ALA A 474 -2.40 24.64 17.42
C ALA A 474 -3.56 24.17 16.53
N GLN A 475 -3.39 23.04 15.83
CA GLN A 475 -4.48 22.46 15.03
C GLN A 475 -5.71 22.07 15.86
N LEU A 476 -5.51 21.45 17.03
CA LEU A 476 -6.59 21.13 17.97
C LEU A 476 -7.27 22.39 18.49
N GLY A 477 -6.49 23.42 18.83
CA GLY A 477 -7.02 24.72 19.25
C GLY A 477 -7.89 25.36 18.17
N SER A 478 -7.44 25.34 16.92
CA SER A 478 -8.23 25.83 15.79
C SER A 478 -9.48 25.01 15.54
N LEU A 479 -9.41 23.67 15.63
CA LEU A 479 -10.56 22.80 15.48
C LEU A 479 -11.62 23.09 16.56
N ALA A 480 -11.20 23.18 17.83
CA ALA A 480 -12.09 23.48 18.95
C ALA A 480 -12.71 24.88 18.83
N ALA A 481 -11.89 25.89 18.53
CA ALA A 481 -12.36 27.25 18.32
C ALA A 481 -13.38 27.33 17.18
N TYR A 482 -13.13 26.61 16.08
CA TYR A 482 -14.01 26.61 14.90
C TYR A 482 -15.33 25.86 15.15
N LEU A 483 -15.29 24.76 15.91
CA LEU A 483 -16.46 23.96 16.27
C LEU A 483 -17.48 24.73 17.11
N ILE A 484 -17.01 25.63 17.99
CA ILE A 484 -17.85 26.38 18.94
C ILE A 484 -18.45 27.64 18.29
N ILE A 485 -18.06 27.99 17.05
CA ILE A 485 -18.62 29.15 16.35
C ILE A 485 -20.15 28.97 16.22
N PRO A 486 -20.96 30.00 16.54
CA PRO A 486 -22.43 29.92 16.48
C PRO A 486 -22.99 29.89 15.05
N LEU A 487 -22.22 30.36 14.07
CA LEU A 487 -22.62 30.51 12.66
C LEU A 487 -23.24 29.25 12.02
N PRO A 488 -22.61 28.05 12.05
CA PRO A 488 -23.21 26.85 11.46
C PRO A 488 -24.51 26.45 12.15
N TRP A 489 -24.59 26.61 13.47
CA TRP A 489 -25.77 26.26 14.26
C TRP A 489 -26.93 27.22 14.01
N ALA A 490 -26.64 28.51 13.89
CA ALA A 490 -27.60 29.52 13.47
C ALA A 490 -28.10 29.26 12.05
N ALA A 491 -27.20 28.89 11.12
CA ALA A 491 -27.55 28.56 9.74
C ALA A 491 -28.43 27.30 9.65
N VAL A 492 -28.20 26.28 10.49
CA VAL A 492 -29.10 25.12 10.59
C VAL A 492 -30.47 25.55 11.16
N ALA A 493 -30.49 26.40 12.19
CA ALA A 493 -31.72 26.85 12.83
C ALA A 493 -32.58 27.73 11.93
N THR A 494 -31.97 28.58 11.11
CA THR A 494 -32.66 29.43 10.11
C THR A 494 -32.82 28.75 8.76
N ALA A 495 -32.38 27.49 8.64
CA ALA A 495 -32.37 26.72 7.40
C ALA A 495 -31.74 27.47 6.22
N SER A 496 -30.57 28.07 6.45
CA SER A 496 -29.80 28.82 5.45
C SER A 496 -28.66 27.97 4.89
N ILE A 497 -28.76 27.60 3.61
CA ILE A 497 -27.68 26.91 2.88
C ILE A 497 -26.48 27.85 2.68
N PRO A 498 -26.63 29.12 2.26
CA PRO A 498 -25.50 30.03 2.12
C PRO A 498 -24.68 30.21 3.41
N GLY A 499 -25.33 30.26 4.58
CA GLY A 499 -24.65 30.36 5.87
C GLY A 499 -23.77 29.14 6.18
N LEU A 500 -24.28 27.93 5.89
CA LEU A 500 -23.54 26.67 6.07
C LEU A 500 -22.32 26.58 5.16
N TYR A 501 -22.48 26.95 3.90
CA TYR A 501 -21.40 26.91 2.92
C TYR A 501 -20.39 28.05 3.10
N GLY A 502 -20.83 29.22 3.59
CA GLY A 502 -19.95 30.29 4.05
C GLY A 502 -19.06 29.84 5.20
N TYR A 503 -19.63 29.13 6.19
CA TYR A 503 -18.84 28.46 7.23
C TYR A 503 -17.86 27.44 6.61
N ALA A 504 -18.33 26.54 5.74
CA ALA A 504 -17.46 25.54 5.14
C ALA A 504 -16.27 26.14 4.38
N ALA A 505 -16.48 27.24 3.65
CA ALA A 505 -15.48 27.87 2.80
C ALA A 505 -14.49 28.76 3.56
N ALA A 506 -14.92 29.42 4.64
CA ALA A 506 -14.14 30.43 5.36
C ALA A 506 -12.68 30.05 5.68
N PRO A 507 -12.36 28.87 6.27
CA PRO A 507 -10.98 28.54 6.61
C PRO A 507 -10.11 28.26 5.37
N TRP A 508 -10.71 27.83 4.26
CA TRP A 508 -10.00 27.61 3.00
C TRP A 508 -9.69 28.93 2.30
N VAL A 509 -10.65 29.86 2.28
CA VAL A 509 -10.47 31.23 1.79
C VAL A 509 -9.36 31.91 2.59
N LEU A 510 -9.46 31.88 3.92
CA LEU A 510 -8.47 32.49 4.81
C LEU A 510 -7.08 31.89 4.62
N SER A 511 -6.98 30.56 4.56
CA SER A 511 -5.73 29.87 4.24
C SER A 511 -5.17 30.32 2.89
N GLY A 512 -5.99 30.38 1.83
CA GLY A 512 -5.57 30.86 0.51
C GLY A 512 -5.01 32.29 0.54
N LEU A 513 -5.68 33.20 1.22
CA LEU A 513 -5.23 34.58 1.40
C LEU A 513 -3.90 34.67 2.16
N LEU A 514 -3.74 33.91 3.24
CA LEU A 514 -2.49 33.86 4.02
C LEU A 514 -1.30 33.34 3.18
N HIS A 515 -1.54 32.38 2.28
CA HIS A 515 -0.50 31.89 1.36
C HIS A 515 -0.13 32.95 0.30
N VAL A 516 -1.12 33.67 -0.24
CA VAL A 516 -0.89 34.74 -1.22
C VAL A 516 -0.11 35.91 -0.60
N GLN A 517 -0.41 36.25 0.65
CA GLN A 517 0.30 37.30 1.39
C GLN A 517 1.70 36.88 1.87
N ALA A 518 2.12 35.63 1.62
CA ALA A 518 3.38 35.07 2.09
C ALA A 518 3.61 35.23 3.60
N ALA A 519 2.52 35.31 4.38
CA ALA A 519 2.57 35.48 5.82
C ALA A 519 3.26 34.25 6.45
N SER A 520 4.21 34.47 7.36
CA SER A 520 4.77 33.37 8.16
C SER A 520 3.66 32.79 9.03
N PRO A 521 3.49 31.46 9.15
CA PRO A 521 4.34 30.37 8.63
C PRO A 521 3.96 29.80 7.25
N HIS A 522 2.98 30.37 6.54
CA HIS A 522 2.36 29.85 5.29
C HIS A 522 3.17 30.12 4.01
N ARG A 523 4.40 30.62 4.13
CA ARG A 523 5.30 30.91 3.01
C ARG A 523 5.84 29.61 2.39
N ARG A 524 5.53 29.33 1.11
CA ARG A 524 6.05 28.17 0.37
C ARG A 524 7.21 28.53 -0.57
N PRO A 525 8.15 27.60 -0.84
CA PRO A 525 9.30 27.84 -1.72
C PRO A 525 8.99 27.74 -3.24
N HIS A 526 7.76 27.40 -3.65
CA HIS A 526 7.39 27.28 -5.06
C HIS A 526 6.60 28.51 -5.57
N GLY A 527 6.81 28.87 -6.83
CA GLY A 527 6.29 30.09 -7.45
C GLY A 527 4.75 30.23 -7.41
N PRO A 528 4.23 31.47 -7.41
CA PRO A 528 2.87 31.82 -7.00
C PRO A 528 1.75 31.15 -7.82
N TRP A 529 2.01 30.84 -9.10
CA TRP A 529 0.99 30.38 -10.05
C TRP A 529 0.54 28.93 -9.85
N ARG A 530 1.43 28.00 -9.48
CA ARG A 530 1.05 26.59 -9.21
C ARG A 530 0.30 26.42 -7.88
N THR A 531 0.62 27.27 -6.91
CA THR A 531 -0.07 27.37 -5.60
C THR A 531 -1.45 28.00 -5.74
N LEU A 532 -1.59 29.04 -6.57
CA LEU A 532 -2.89 29.61 -6.95
C LEU A 532 -3.79 28.59 -7.68
N GLY A 533 -3.24 27.75 -8.56
CA GLY A 533 -4.03 26.77 -9.30
C GLY A 533 -4.70 25.71 -8.41
N ARG A 534 -3.96 25.10 -7.48
CA ARG A 534 -4.51 24.07 -6.57
C ARG A 534 -5.36 24.64 -5.44
N GLY A 535 -5.00 25.81 -4.89
CA GLY A 535 -5.81 26.51 -3.87
C GLY A 535 -7.06 27.15 -4.46
N GLY A 536 -6.94 27.75 -5.64
CA GLY A 536 -8.02 28.38 -6.41
C GLY A 536 -9.02 27.38 -6.98
N ALA A 537 -8.61 26.17 -7.35
CA ALA A 537 -9.54 25.10 -7.72
C ALA A 537 -10.43 24.68 -6.54
N GLY A 538 -9.85 24.53 -5.34
CA GLY A 538 -10.62 24.22 -4.12
C GLY A 538 -11.58 25.36 -3.73
N LEU A 539 -11.11 26.61 -3.84
CA LEU A 539 -11.91 27.81 -3.63
C LEU A 539 -13.05 27.93 -4.65
N GLY A 540 -12.76 27.66 -5.93
CA GLY A 540 -13.71 27.70 -7.04
C GLY A 540 -14.77 26.60 -6.95
N ILE A 541 -14.42 25.41 -6.46
CA ILE A 541 -15.40 24.34 -6.17
C ILE A 541 -16.29 24.74 -4.98
N ALA A 542 -15.72 25.28 -3.91
CA ALA A 542 -16.49 25.70 -2.73
C ALA A 542 -17.45 26.86 -3.04
N ILE A 543 -16.97 27.88 -3.76
CA ILE A 543 -17.79 29.01 -4.23
C ILE A 543 -18.81 28.53 -5.27
N GLY A 544 -18.40 27.69 -6.22
CA GLY A 544 -19.27 27.12 -7.25
C GLY A 544 -20.41 26.30 -6.67
N LEU A 545 -20.15 25.49 -5.63
CA LEU A 545 -21.21 24.79 -4.90
C LEU A 545 -22.12 25.76 -4.13
N THR A 546 -21.57 26.78 -3.48
CA THR A 546 -22.38 27.77 -2.76
C THR A 546 -23.33 28.54 -3.70
N VAL A 547 -22.84 28.88 -4.90
CA VAL A 547 -23.62 29.56 -5.94
C VAL A 547 -24.61 28.61 -6.63
N ALA A 548 -24.24 27.34 -6.81
CA ALA A 548 -25.11 26.33 -7.43
C ALA A 548 -26.37 25.99 -6.63
N PHE A 549 -26.35 26.23 -5.31
CA PHE A 549 -27.47 26.01 -4.39
C PHE A 549 -28.09 27.32 -3.85
N ALA A 550 -27.62 28.49 -4.31
CA ALA A 550 -28.27 29.75 -3.96
C ALA A 550 -29.66 29.78 -4.61
N PRO A 551 -30.73 30.11 -3.86
CA PRO A 551 -32.03 30.36 -4.48
C PRO A 551 -31.88 31.53 -5.47
N THR A 552 -32.23 31.29 -6.73
CA THR A 552 -32.43 32.34 -7.74
C THR A 552 -33.91 32.55 -7.93
#